data_AF-A0A7R9V8S6-F1
#
_entry.id   AF-A0A7R9V8S6-F1
#
_cell.length_a   1.000
_cell.length_b   1.000
_cell.length_c   1.000
_cell.angle_alpha   90.00
_cell.angle_beta   90.00
_cell.angle_gamma   90.00
#
_symmetry.space_group_name_H-M   'P 1'
#
loop_
_entity.id
_entity.type
_entity.pdbx_description
1 polymer ?
#
loop_
_entity_poly.entity_id
_entity_poly.type
_entity_poly.pdbx_seq_one_letter_code
_entity_poly.pdbx_strand_id
1 'polypeptide(L)'
;MTPSLKPNPLPAVSGMPPPLATATNDGPEELMDVTAEQMETLRKGTKPEHAQLIDDATLKRFVRATNGNLPLSIKRLNVTCDWRAKVKPASVVCAACAKNPRSHYMHVVGHDLLQRPIIYSCL
;
A
#
# COMPACT_ATOMS: atom_id res chain seq x y z
N MET A 1 33.81 -35.76 4.52
CA MET A 1 34.61 -34.56 4.18
C MET A 1 33.82 -33.75 3.17
N THR A 2 33.09 -32.74 3.63
CA THR A 2 32.32 -31.81 2.79
C THR A 2 33.24 -30.69 2.29
N PRO A 3 33.32 -30.40 0.99
CA PRO A 3 34.13 -29.28 0.52
C PRO A 3 33.41 -27.96 0.84
N SER A 4 34.08 -27.12 1.63
CA SER A 4 33.68 -25.75 1.92
C SER A 4 33.79 -24.90 0.66
N LEU A 5 32.66 -24.57 0.03
CA LEU A 5 32.60 -23.59 -1.05
C LEU A 5 32.91 -22.20 -0.47
N LYS A 6 34.09 -21.66 -0.81
CA LYS A 6 34.40 -20.25 -0.53
C LYS A 6 33.53 -19.37 -1.42
N PRO A 7 32.94 -18.27 -0.91
CA PRO A 7 32.21 -17.33 -1.75
C PRO A 7 33.16 -16.65 -2.74
N ASN A 8 32.79 -16.65 -4.01
CA ASN A 8 33.49 -15.87 -5.03
C ASN A 8 33.26 -14.37 -4.76
N PRO A 9 34.29 -13.51 -4.84
CA PRO A 9 34.09 -12.08 -4.77
C PRO A 9 33.25 -11.62 -5.98
N LEU A 10 32.20 -10.84 -5.71
CA LEU A 10 31.42 -10.20 -6.76
C LEU A 10 32.31 -9.24 -7.55
N PRO A 11 32.22 -9.20 -8.89
CA PRO A 11 32.95 -8.23 -9.68
C PRO A 11 32.51 -6.81 -9.32
N ALA A 12 33.48 -5.90 -9.25
CA ALA A 12 33.21 -4.47 -9.06
C ALA A 12 32.38 -3.96 -10.24
N VAL A 13 31.12 -3.60 -9.97
CA VAL A 13 30.24 -2.94 -10.94
C VAL A 13 30.69 -1.48 -11.11
N SER A 14 31.66 -1.26 -12.00
CA SER A 14 31.99 0.08 -12.48
C SER A 14 30.89 0.53 -13.44
N GLY A 15 30.10 1.53 -13.02
CA GLY A 15 29.04 2.11 -13.84
C GLY A 15 27.69 2.27 -13.15
N MET A 16 27.65 2.39 -11.81
CA MET A 16 26.45 2.92 -11.17
C MET A 16 26.13 4.29 -11.81
N PRO A 17 24.94 4.48 -12.39
CA PRO A 17 24.50 5.83 -12.71
C PRO A 17 24.57 6.67 -11.42
N PRO A 18 24.87 7.98 -11.52
CA PRO A 18 24.82 8.85 -10.35
C PRO A 18 23.47 8.62 -9.64
N PRO A 19 23.44 8.65 -8.29
CA PRO A 19 22.19 8.52 -7.55
C PRO A 19 21.18 9.44 -8.21
N LEU A 20 20.05 8.86 -8.63
CA LEU A 20 18.95 9.60 -9.22
C LEU A 20 18.73 10.81 -8.31
N ALA A 21 18.86 12.02 -8.89
CA ALA A 21 18.76 13.26 -8.15
C ALA A 21 17.62 13.13 -7.14
N THR A 22 17.94 13.37 -5.86
CA THR A 22 16.94 13.47 -4.80
C THR A 22 15.76 14.20 -5.37
N ALA A 23 14.61 13.54 -5.45
CA ALA A 23 13.34 14.17 -5.79
C ALA A 23 13.03 15.17 -4.68
N THR A 24 13.69 16.33 -4.73
CA THR A 24 13.36 17.50 -3.95
C THR A 24 12.20 18.13 -4.68
N ASN A 25 11.00 17.76 -4.26
CA ASN A 25 9.83 18.62 -4.11
C ASN A 25 8.57 17.73 -4.08
N ASP A 26 8.31 17.12 -2.93
CA ASP A 26 7.00 17.26 -2.34
C ASP A 26 7.28 17.93 -1.00
N GLY A 27 6.90 19.20 -0.86
CA GLY A 27 6.85 19.81 0.47
C GLY A 27 5.94 18.99 1.39
N PRO A 28 5.76 19.36 2.67
CA PRO A 28 4.60 18.88 3.38
C PRO A 28 3.39 19.39 2.59
N GLU A 29 2.82 18.55 1.71
CA GLU A 29 1.43 18.63 1.34
C GLU A 29 0.74 18.73 2.69
N GLU A 30 0.19 19.90 3.03
CA GLU A 30 -0.54 20.09 4.27
C GLU A 30 -1.69 19.09 4.21
N LEU A 31 -1.41 17.90 4.75
CA LEU A 31 -2.31 16.78 4.75
C LEU A 31 -3.49 17.30 5.54
N MET A 32 -4.60 17.58 4.85
CA MET A 32 -5.85 18.03 5.46
C MET A 32 -6.08 17.15 6.69
N ASP A 33 -5.89 17.73 7.88
CA ASP A 33 -5.88 16.91 9.08
C ASP A 33 -7.32 16.45 9.30
N VAL A 34 -7.49 15.14 9.36
CA VAL A 34 -8.82 14.55 9.45
C VAL A 34 -9.25 14.66 10.90
N THR A 35 -10.27 15.49 11.15
CA THR A 35 -10.68 15.81 12.52
C THR A 35 -11.40 14.62 13.19
N ALA A 36 -11.38 14.57 14.52
CA ALA A 36 -12.11 13.56 15.27
C ALA A 36 -13.63 13.58 14.99
N GLU A 37 -14.19 14.75 14.71
CA GLU A 37 -15.61 14.94 14.37
C GLU A 37 -15.96 14.33 13.00
N GLN A 38 -15.07 14.49 12.02
CA GLN A 38 -15.23 13.85 10.71
C GLN A 38 -15.17 12.33 10.85
N MET A 39 -14.23 11.82 11.66
CA MET A 39 -14.09 10.40 11.95
C MET A 39 -15.35 9.82 12.60
N GLU A 40 -15.89 10.51 13.60
CA GLU A 40 -17.12 10.11 14.29
C GLU A 40 -18.34 10.12 13.35
N THR A 41 -18.42 11.11 12.46
CA THR A 41 -19.46 11.18 11.43
C THR A 41 -19.40 9.96 10.50
N LEU A 42 -18.20 9.57 10.06
CA LEU A 42 -18.04 8.36 9.23
C LEU A 42 -18.42 7.10 9.99
N ARG A 43 -18.04 6.95 11.27
CA ARG A 43 -18.41 5.79 12.08
C ARG A 43 -19.93 5.63 12.17
N LYS A 44 -20.65 6.72 12.43
CA LYS A 44 -22.13 6.72 12.48
C LYS A 44 -22.79 6.44 11.13
N GLY A 45 -22.18 6.91 10.03
CA GLY A 45 -22.70 6.70 8.67
C GLY A 45 -22.39 5.34 8.06
N THR A 46 -21.49 4.56 8.67
CA THR A 46 -21.10 3.24 8.19
C THR A 46 -22.04 2.18 8.75
N LYS A 47 -22.36 1.15 7.95
CA LYS A 47 -23.22 0.06 8.40
C LYS A 47 -22.53 -0.73 9.54
N PRO A 48 -23.28 -1.17 10.57
CA PRO A 48 -22.70 -1.83 11.75
C PRO A 48 -21.96 -3.13 11.41
N GLU A 49 -22.39 -3.86 10.38
CA GLU A 49 -21.74 -5.09 9.92
C GLU A 49 -20.31 -4.87 9.39
N HIS A 50 -19.95 -3.64 9.03
CA HIS A 50 -18.61 -3.31 8.52
C HIS A 50 -17.63 -2.92 9.62
N ALA A 51 -18.06 -2.81 10.88
CA ALA A 51 -17.24 -2.31 11.98
C ALA A 51 -15.89 -3.04 12.13
N GLN A 52 -15.85 -4.34 11.83
CA GLN A 52 -14.62 -5.14 11.95
C GLN A 52 -13.60 -4.89 10.82
N LEU A 53 -14.00 -4.22 9.75
CA LEU A 53 -13.14 -3.88 8.61
C LEU A 53 -12.60 -2.45 8.68
N ILE A 54 -12.93 -1.70 9.74
CA ILE A 54 -12.77 -0.25 9.77
C ILE A 54 -11.99 0.15 11.03
N ASP A 55 -10.74 0.51 10.82
CA ASP A 55 -9.90 1.19 11.79
C ASP A 55 -9.78 2.69 11.46
N ASP A 56 -9.17 3.44 12.37
CA ASP A 56 -8.97 4.88 12.24
C ASP A 56 -8.16 5.22 10.97
N ALA A 57 -7.16 4.41 10.66
CA ALA A 57 -6.36 4.60 9.45
C ALA A 57 -7.22 4.47 8.19
N THR A 58 -8.16 3.53 8.15
CA THR A 58 -9.12 3.37 7.05
C THR A 58 -10.01 4.59 6.92
N LEU A 59 -10.62 5.05 8.01
CA LEU A 59 -11.49 6.23 7.98
C LEU A 59 -10.74 7.46 7.45
N LYS A 60 -9.53 7.73 7.95
CA LYS A 60 -8.69 8.84 7.49
C LYS A 60 -8.37 8.75 6.00
N ARG A 61 -8.06 7.55 5.48
CA ARG A 61 -7.81 7.36 4.03
C ARG A 61 -9.02 7.73 3.18
N PHE A 62 -10.23 7.36 3.59
CA PHE A 62 -11.44 7.70 2.84
C PHE A 62 -11.76 9.20 2.87
N VAL A 63 -11.62 9.86 4.02
CA VAL A 63 -11.82 11.32 4.14
C VAL A 63 -10.86 12.08 3.22
N ARG A 64 -9.56 11.72 3.26
CA ARG A 64 -8.53 12.31 2.40
C ARG A 64 -8.83 12.07 0.92
N ALA A 65 -9.18 10.84 0.54
CA ALA A 65 -9.47 10.47 -0.85
C ALA A 65 -10.72 11.14 -1.44
N THR A 66 -11.57 11.74 -0.60
CA THR A 66 -12.74 12.52 -1.05
C THR A 66 -12.61 14.00 -0.72
N ASN A 67 -11.41 14.48 -0.40
CA ASN A 67 -11.14 15.88 -0.06
C ASN A 67 -12.09 16.44 1.01
N GLY A 68 -12.33 15.66 2.08
CA GLY A 68 -13.23 16.05 3.18
C GLY A 68 -14.73 15.85 2.93
N ASN A 69 -15.17 15.41 1.75
CA ASN A 69 -16.59 15.16 1.47
C ASN A 69 -17.12 13.92 2.22
N LEU A 70 -17.73 14.14 3.40
CA LEU A 70 -18.18 13.06 4.29
C LEU A 70 -19.28 12.16 3.68
N PRO A 71 -20.33 12.68 3.02
CA PRO A 71 -21.32 11.81 2.37
C PRO A 71 -20.71 10.89 1.32
N LEU A 72 -19.77 11.42 0.51
CA LEU A 72 -19.07 10.63 -0.49
C LEU A 72 -18.11 9.61 0.15
N SER A 73 -17.40 10.00 1.21
CA SER A 73 -16.56 9.09 2.01
C SER A 73 -17.37 7.89 2.51
N ILE A 74 -18.50 8.14 3.18
CA ILE A 74 -19.39 7.12 3.72
C ILE A 74 -19.89 6.18 2.61
N LYS A 75 -20.36 6.75 1.49
CA LYS A 75 -20.81 5.97 0.34
C LYS A 75 -19.70 5.04 -0.17
N ARG A 76 -18.49 5.57 -0.41
CA ARG A 76 -17.34 4.80 -0.93
C ARG A 76 -16.87 3.75 0.07
N LEU A 77 -16.86 4.06 1.37
CA LEU A 77 -16.47 3.15 2.43
C LEU A 77 -17.41 1.94 2.49
N ASN A 78 -18.73 2.18 2.58
CA ASN A 78 -19.74 1.12 2.60
C ASN A 78 -19.66 0.22 1.35
N VAL A 79 -19.56 0.80 0.15
CA VAL A 79 -19.39 0.05 -1.11
C VAL A 79 -18.11 -0.79 -1.09
N THR A 80 -17.02 -0.25 -0.58
CA THR A 80 -15.74 -0.97 -0.48
C THR A 80 -15.85 -2.14 0.50
N CYS A 81 -16.49 -1.95 1.65
CA CYS A 81 -16.69 -3.02 2.63
C CYS A 81 -17.60 -4.13 2.09
N ASP A 82 -18.70 -3.78 1.40
CA ASP A 82 -19.57 -4.75 0.72
C ASP A 82 -18.78 -5.57 -0.33
N TRP A 83 -17.93 -4.90 -1.11
CA TRP A 83 -17.05 -5.58 -2.08
C TRP A 83 -16.02 -6.49 -1.39
N ARG A 84 -15.39 -6.07 -0.30
CA ARG A 84 -14.42 -6.88 0.45
C ARG A 84 -15.08 -8.12 1.06
N ALA A 85 -16.30 -8.01 1.58
CA ALA A 85 -17.05 -9.14 2.11
C ALA A 85 -17.38 -10.18 1.02
N LYS A 86 -17.71 -9.70 -0.19
CA LYS A 86 -18.02 -10.55 -1.35
C LYS A 86 -16.78 -11.19 -1.98
N VAL A 87 -15.76 -10.40 -2.27
CA VAL A 87 -14.58 -10.81 -3.07
C VAL A 87 -13.47 -11.40 -2.20
N LYS A 88 -13.41 -11.04 -0.91
CA LYS A 88 -12.39 -11.51 0.04
C LYS A 88 -10.98 -11.46 -0.55
N PRO A 89 -10.50 -10.29 -1.01
CA PRO A 89 -9.21 -10.19 -1.71
C PRO A 89 -8.02 -10.69 -0.87
N ALA A 90 -8.12 -10.63 0.46
CA ALA A 90 -7.09 -11.14 1.36
C ALA A 90 -6.89 -12.67 1.29
N SER A 91 -7.90 -13.43 0.82
CA SER A 91 -7.79 -14.88 0.61
C SER A 91 -7.42 -15.27 -0.82
N VAL A 92 -7.23 -14.30 -1.72
CA VAL A 92 -6.91 -14.57 -3.12
C VAL A 92 -5.39 -14.74 -3.26
N VAL A 93 -4.97 -15.92 -3.72
CA VAL A 93 -3.58 -16.22 -4.09
C VAL A 93 -3.52 -16.46 -5.60
N CYS A 94 -2.68 -15.69 -6.30
CA CYS A 94 -2.49 -15.88 -7.74
C CYS A 94 -1.73 -17.19 -8.01
N ALA A 95 -2.34 -18.12 -8.74
CA ALA A 95 -1.73 -19.41 -9.07
C ALA A 95 -0.46 -19.26 -9.93
N ALA A 96 -0.42 -18.25 -10.81
CA ALA A 96 0.77 -17.95 -11.61
C ALA A 96 1.94 -17.50 -10.72
N CYS A 97 1.69 -16.58 -9.77
CA CYS A 97 2.71 -16.12 -8.83
C CYS A 97 3.17 -17.23 -7.88
N ALA A 98 2.28 -18.13 -7.48
CA ALA A 98 2.63 -19.29 -6.65
C ALA A 98 3.58 -20.26 -7.36
N LYS A 99 3.44 -20.42 -8.68
CA LYS A 99 4.33 -21.25 -9.51
C LYS A 99 5.61 -20.53 -9.90
N ASN A 100 5.53 -19.25 -10.23
CA ASN A 100 6.65 -18.41 -10.65
C ASN A 100 6.47 -17.01 -10.05
N PRO A 101 7.26 -16.62 -9.04
CA PRO A 101 7.20 -15.27 -8.44
C PRO A 101 7.44 -14.13 -9.43
N ARG A 102 8.00 -14.43 -10.62
CA ARG A 102 8.24 -13.47 -11.72
C ARG A 102 7.15 -13.50 -12.80
N SER A 103 5.98 -14.09 -12.55
CA SER A 103 4.91 -14.21 -13.55
C SER A 103 4.17 -12.90 -13.84
N HIS A 104 4.28 -11.89 -12.98
CA HIS A 104 3.69 -10.57 -13.16
C HIS A 104 4.77 -9.51 -13.12
N TYR A 105 4.52 -8.39 -13.80
CA TYR A 105 5.48 -7.30 -13.89
C TYR A 105 5.58 -6.44 -12.61
N MET A 106 4.68 -6.65 -11.64
CA MET A 106 4.67 -5.94 -10.35
C MET A 106 5.37 -6.77 -9.27
N HIS A 107 6.42 -6.21 -8.68
CA HIS A 107 7.21 -6.86 -7.64
C HIS A 107 7.40 -5.97 -6.41
N VAL A 108 7.25 -6.54 -5.21
CA VAL A 108 7.74 -5.91 -3.99
C VAL A 108 9.25 -6.10 -3.93
N VAL A 109 10.02 -5.02 -4.00
CA VAL A 109 11.49 -5.06 -4.17
C VAL A 109 12.28 -4.60 -2.94
N GLY A 110 11.60 -4.05 -1.94
CA GLY A 110 12.24 -3.57 -0.72
C GLY A 110 11.36 -2.57 0.04
N HIS A 111 11.98 -1.78 0.90
CA HIS A 111 11.35 -0.67 1.61
C HIS A 111 12.15 0.61 1.38
N ASP A 112 11.47 1.76 1.43
CA ASP A 112 12.12 3.07 1.37
C ASP A 112 12.69 3.51 2.74
N LEU A 113 13.23 4.73 2.80
CA LEU A 113 13.78 5.31 4.04
C LEU A 113 12.75 5.45 5.17
N LEU A 114 11.44 5.44 4.84
CA LEU A 114 10.33 5.54 5.79
C LEU A 114 9.68 4.17 6.07
N GLN A 115 10.33 3.06 5.68
CA GLN A 115 9.81 1.70 5.84
C GLN A 115 8.51 1.43 5.07
N ARG A 116 8.22 2.17 4.01
CA ARG A 116 7.08 1.90 3.12
C ARG A 116 7.50 0.86 2.07
N PRO A 117 6.68 -0.15 1.76
CA PRO A 117 7.03 -1.15 0.75
C PRO A 117 7.12 -0.51 -0.64
N ILE A 118 8.19 -0.83 -1.37
CA ILE A 118 8.41 -0.39 -2.74
C ILE A 118 7.88 -1.46 -3.68
N ILE A 119 6.93 -1.07 -4.53
CA ILE A 119 6.42 -1.90 -5.62
C ILE A 119 6.99 -1.36 -6.94
N TYR A 120 7.78 -2.17 -7.64
CA TYR A 120 8.29 -1.85 -8.97
C TYR A 120 7.42 -2.51 -10.04
N SER A 121 7.08 -1.75 -11.08
CA SER A 121 6.30 -2.24 -12.23
C SER A 121 7.01 -1.91 -13.53
N CYS A 122 7.43 -2.91 -14.30
CA CYS A 122 8.03 -2.73 -15.64
C CYS A 122 7.16 -3.36 -16.73
N LEU A 123 6.50 -2.52 -17.52
CA LEU A 123 5.73 -2.94 -18.70
C LEU A 123 6.64 -3.18 -19.90
#